data_AF-A0A484MIK7-F1
#
_entry.id   AF-A0A484MIK7-F1
#
_cell.length_a   1.000
_cell.length_b   1.000
_cell.length_c   1.000
_cell.angle_alpha   90.00
_cell.angle_beta   90.00
_cell.angle_gamma   90.00
#
_symmetry.space_group_name_H-M   'P 1'
#
loop_
_entity.id
_entity.type
_entity.pdbx_description
1 polymer ?
#
loop_
_entity_poly.entity_id
_entity_poly.type
_entity_poly.pdbx_seq_one_letter_code
_entity_poly.pdbx_strand_id
1 'polypeptide(L)'
;MISAADRKKLFKSKARAESSQERPPLPTPAPSAEHAQARKKRKEVSSSAEGASLSGARSPPSRSVDCGNPTFVKDLASTLLLELGSVAMRAPELVERFEWYVAEKAKGEEELRRVQEHVAGLEGKLAAEERVWAAEQARAAAEEEARRLDGEAEHVIEAFQTSPAFEEAALSRMDDLLKIWAQTPAGQRLLFKEGQANYSLGLQQAQEVLLERIQKGKELPKPCENPEEFDSSIYYYSEDEDANGGGEDTAGN
;
A
#
# COMPACT_ATOMS: atom_id res chain seq x y z
N MET A 1 16.66 -46.70 -12.31
CA MET A 1 15.66 -45.82 -11.64
C MET A 1 16.44 -44.89 -10.73
N ILE A 2 16.35 -43.58 -10.94
CA ILE A 2 17.08 -42.59 -10.13
C ILE A 2 16.46 -42.56 -8.74
N SER A 3 17.28 -42.67 -7.69
CA SER A 3 16.85 -42.65 -6.29
C SER A 3 16.09 -41.34 -5.97
N ALA A 4 15.10 -41.42 -5.08
CA ALA A 4 14.34 -40.24 -4.62
C ALA A 4 15.24 -39.14 -4.03
N ALA A 5 16.42 -39.51 -3.51
CA ALA A 5 17.42 -38.56 -3.02
C ALA A 5 18.11 -37.77 -4.14
N ASP A 6 18.31 -38.38 -5.31
CA ASP A 6 19.03 -37.74 -6.43
C ASP A 6 18.13 -36.81 -7.26
N ARG A 7 16.81 -37.02 -7.24
CA ARG A 7 15.85 -36.10 -7.89
C ARG A 7 15.81 -34.71 -7.24
N LYS A 8 16.11 -34.60 -5.94
CA LYS A 8 16.13 -33.31 -5.22
C LYS A 8 17.29 -32.40 -5.61
N LYS A 9 18.31 -32.91 -6.31
CA LYS A 9 19.48 -32.11 -6.74
C LYS A 9 19.27 -31.41 -8.08
N LEU A 10 18.27 -31.82 -8.88
CA LEU A 10 18.00 -31.21 -10.19
C LEU A 10 17.27 -29.86 -10.09
N PHE A 11 16.60 -29.56 -8.97
CA PHE A 11 15.76 -28.36 -8.82
C PHE A 11 16.32 -27.31 -7.85
N LYS A 12 17.60 -27.42 -7.43
CA LYS A 12 18.23 -26.35 -6.64
C LYS A 12 18.62 -25.19 -7.55
N SER A 13 17.68 -24.27 -7.72
CA SER A 13 17.85 -22.97 -8.35
C SER A 13 19.02 -22.21 -7.72
N LYS A 14 19.83 -21.66 -8.61
CA LYS A 14 21.04 -20.86 -8.36
C LYS A 14 20.69 -19.62 -7.50
N ALA A 15 21.20 -19.56 -6.27
CA ALA A 15 21.15 -18.36 -5.47
C ALA A 15 21.97 -17.25 -6.16
N ARG A 16 21.30 -16.18 -6.59
CA ARG A 16 21.94 -14.97 -7.11
C ARG A 16 22.46 -14.16 -5.92
N ALA A 17 23.78 -13.99 -5.87
CA ALA A 17 24.47 -13.16 -4.91
C ALA A 17 24.44 -11.69 -5.37
N GLU A 18 23.83 -10.79 -4.60
CA GLU A 18 24.06 -9.33 -4.62
C GLU A 18 23.92 -8.87 -3.15
N SER A 19 25.03 -8.66 -2.43
CA SER A 19 25.89 -7.46 -2.38
C SER A 19 25.33 -6.36 -1.48
N SER A 20 26.03 -6.18 -0.35
CA SER A 20 25.77 -5.28 0.76
C SER A 20 25.72 -3.81 0.37
N GLN A 21 24.79 -3.05 0.96
CA GLN A 21 25.12 -1.70 1.43
C GLN A 21 24.17 -1.22 2.53
N GLU A 22 24.68 -1.31 3.77
CA GLU A 22 24.24 -0.54 4.93
C GLU A 22 24.30 0.96 4.61
N ARG A 23 23.19 1.67 4.78
CA ARG A 23 23.10 3.12 4.67
C ARG A 23 22.77 3.70 6.06
N PRO A 24 23.51 4.71 6.54
CA PRO A 24 23.40 5.19 7.93
C PRO A 24 22.08 5.97 8.16
N PRO A 25 21.52 5.93 9.38
CA PRO A 25 20.33 6.73 9.71
C PRO A 25 20.66 8.22 9.85
N LEU A 26 19.89 9.07 9.16
CA LEU A 26 19.86 10.53 9.34
C LEU A 26 19.04 10.91 10.60
N PRO A 27 19.28 12.08 11.22
CA PRO A 27 18.95 12.35 12.62
C PRO A 27 17.47 12.72 12.84
N THR A 28 16.98 12.30 13.99
CA THR A 28 15.67 12.64 14.56
C THR A 28 15.61 14.13 14.94
N PRO A 29 14.58 14.90 14.51
CA PRO A 29 14.35 16.24 15.04
C PRO A 29 13.68 16.17 16.43
N ALA A 30 14.23 16.92 17.37
CA ALA A 30 13.74 17.07 18.74
C ALA A 30 12.39 17.82 18.80
N PRO A 31 11.54 17.57 19.82
CA PRO A 31 10.31 18.31 20.02
C PRO A 31 10.62 19.71 20.57
N SER A 32 10.30 20.74 19.78
CA SER A 32 10.40 22.15 20.18
C SER A 32 9.13 22.58 20.90
N ALA A 33 9.34 23.33 21.98
CA ALA A 33 8.37 23.69 23.01
C ALA A 33 7.17 24.50 22.47
N GLU A 34 5.97 24.01 22.78
CA GLU A 34 4.72 24.72 22.57
C GLU A 34 4.55 25.77 23.69
N HIS A 35 4.64 27.04 23.30
CA HIS A 35 4.43 28.18 24.18
C HIS A 35 2.95 28.29 24.57
N ALA A 36 2.68 28.04 25.85
CA ALA A 36 1.44 28.43 26.51
C ALA A 36 1.25 29.96 26.41
N GLN A 37 0.16 30.39 25.78
CA GLN A 37 -0.38 31.74 25.96
C GLN A 37 -1.85 31.72 26.38
N ALA A 38 -2.02 31.96 27.68
CA ALA A 38 -2.97 32.88 28.27
C ALA A 38 -4.44 32.77 27.83
N ARG A 39 -5.16 31.87 28.50
CA ARG A 39 -6.60 32.01 28.76
C ARG A 39 -6.87 33.28 29.57
N LYS A 40 -7.21 34.39 28.90
CA LYS A 40 -7.87 35.52 29.56
C LYS A 40 -9.38 35.28 29.56
N LYS A 41 -9.89 34.91 30.75
CA LYS A 41 -11.31 35.02 31.14
C LYS A 41 -11.79 36.44 30.81
N ARG A 42 -12.66 36.59 29.80
CA ARG A 42 -13.54 37.75 29.71
C ARG A 42 -14.85 37.34 30.37
N LYS A 43 -15.03 37.88 31.57
CA LYS A 43 -16.23 37.77 32.40
C LYS A 43 -17.39 38.39 31.63
N GLU A 44 -18.46 37.62 31.50
CA GLU A 44 -19.78 38.13 31.14
C GLU A 44 -20.14 39.25 32.11
N VAL A 45 -20.41 40.42 31.56
CA VAL A 45 -21.14 41.48 32.23
C VAL A 45 -22.38 41.68 31.39
N SER A 46 -23.44 41.05 31.88
CA SER A 46 -24.80 41.51 31.80
C SER A 46 -24.86 43.02 32.05
N SER A 47 -25.20 43.79 31.02
CA SER A 47 -25.84 45.08 31.20
C SER A 47 -27.21 45.02 30.54
N SER A 48 -28.18 44.64 31.36
CA SER A 48 -29.57 45.03 31.22
C SER A 48 -29.61 46.55 31.06
N ALA A 49 -29.76 47.04 29.84
CA ALA A 49 -30.06 48.44 29.61
C ALA A 49 -31.50 48.66 30.05
N GLU A 50 -31.60 49.32 31.20
CA GLU A 50 -32.80 49.78 31.85
C GLU A 50 -33.78 50.37 30.83
N GLY A 51 -34.99 49.81 30.81
CA GLY A 51 -36.17 50.52 30.35
C GLY A 51 -36.42 51.67 31.31
N ALA A 52 -35.71 52.78 31.11
CA ALA A 52 -36.00 54.06 31.74
C ALA A 52 -37.32 54.60 31.15
N SER A 53 -38.43 54.08 31.66
CA SER A 53 -39.69 54.84 31.71
C SER A 53 -39.46 56.04 32.63
N LEU A 54 -38.91 57.11 32.07
CA LEU A 54 -39.05 58.44 32.66
C LEU A 54 -40.41 58.99 32.26
N SER A 55 -41.45 58.45 32.88
CA SER A 55 -42.70 59.16 33.11
C SER A 55 -42.39 60.35 34.03
N GLY A 56 -42.05 61.46 33.42
CA GLY A 56 -41.65 62.67 34.11
C GLY A 56 -41.45 63.80 33.12
N ALA A 57 -42.29 63.86 32.08
CA ALA A 57 -42.42 65.04 31.24
C ALA A 57 -42.85 66.21 32.12
N ARG A 58 -41.88 66.94 32.67
CA ARG A 58 -42.12 68.29 33.15
C ARG A 58 -42.49 69.08 31.90
N SER A 59 -43.80 69.24 31.72
CA SER A 59 -44.37 70.01 30.62
C SER A 59 -43.58 71.31 30.50
N PRO A 60 -43.10 71.70 29.31
CA PRO A 60 -42.60 73.05 29.14
C PRO A 60 -43.72 74.00 29.61
N PRO A 61 -43.39 75.09 30.30
CA PRO A 61 -44.42 75.98 30.80
C PRO A 61 -45.29 76.37 29.62
N SER A 62 -46.59 76.08 29.72
CA SER A 62 -47.61 76.60 28.84
C SER A 62 -47.68 78.12 29.06
N ARG A 63 -46.61 78.82 28.69
CA ARG A 63 -46.72 80.20 28.27
C ARG A 63 -47.62 80.07 27.05
N SER A 64 -48.87 80.47 27.21
CA SER A 64 -49.66 80.93 26.09
C SER A 64 -48.82 82.01 25.43
N VAL A 65 -48.01 81.61 24.45
CA VAL A 65 -47.58 82.54 23.42
C VAL A 65 -48.88 83.11 22.91
N ASP A 66 -49.06 84.42 23.04
CA ASP A 66 -50.21 85.10 22.46
C ASP A 66 -50.14 84.92 20.94
N CYS A 67 -50.62 83.76 20.48
CA CYS A 67 -50.74 83.40 19.07
C CYS A 67 -51.77 84.29 18.34
N GLY A 68 -52.38 85.25 19.05
CA GLY A 68 -53.29 86.25 18.53
C GLY A 68 -52.63 87.56 18.12
N ASN A 69 -51.33 87.79 18.38
CA ASN A 69 -50.66 89.03 17.93
C ASN A 69 -50.13 88.88 16.49
N PRO A 70 -50.71 89.58 15.50
CA PRO A 70 -50.34 89.44 14.09
C PRO A 70 -48.88 89.83 13.79
N THR A 71 -48.23 90.66 14.61
CA THR A 71 -46.82 91.05 14.39
C THR A 71 -45.83 89.97 14.80
N PHE A 72 -46.09 89.26 15.92
CA PHE A 72 -45.26 88.14 16.36
C PHE A 72 -45.35 86.94 15.41
N VAL A 73 -46.56 86.62 14.95
CA VAL A 73 -46.80 85.56 13.96
C VAL A 73 -46.08 85.88 12.64
N LYS A 74 -46.06 87.15 12.22
CA LYS A 74 -45.38 87.60 11.00
C LYS A 74 -43.85 87.52 11.10
N ASP A 75 -43.27 87.88 12.24
CA ASP A 75 -41.83 87.84 12.47
C ASP A 75 -41.31 86.39 12.57
N LEU A 76 -42.07 85.53 13.26
CA LEU A 76 -41.81 84.09 13.29
C LEU A 76 -41.91 83.47 11.88
N ALA A 77 -42.95 83.80 11.12
CA ALA A 77 -43.10 83.33 9.74
C ALA A 77 -41.94 83.80 8.85
N SER A 78 -41.46 85.03 9.02
CA SER A 78 -40.34 85.58 8.25
C SER A 78 -39.02 84.89 8.58
N THR A 79 -38.78 84.61 9.87
CA THR A 79 -37.61 83.86 10.33
C THR A 79 -37.61 82.43 9.80
N LEU A 80 -38.77 81.77 9.84
CA LEU A 80 -38.93 80.43 9.27
C LEU A 80 -38.70 80.41 7.75
N LEU A 81 -39.16 81.43 7.02
CA LEU A 81 -38.93 81.55 5.59
C LEU A 81 -37.45 81.80 5.24
N LEU A 82 -36.73 82.58 6.04
CA LEU A 82 -35.29 82.80 5.87
C LEU A 82 -34.47 81.54 6.15
N GLU A 83 -34.78 80.80 7.21
CA GLU A 83 -34.15 79.52 7.51
C GLU A 83 -34.46 78.48 6.43
N LEU A 84 -35.73 78.41 5.98
CA LEU A 84 -36.13 77.56 4.86
C LEU A 84 -35.39 77.94 3.57
N GLY A 85 -35.23 79.24 3.28
CA GLY A 85 -34.44 79.73 2.16
C GLY A 85 -32.96 79.36 2.27
N SER A 86 -32.36 79.51 3.45
CA SER A 86 -30.97 79.17 3.74
C SER A 86 -30.68 77.66 3.61
N VAL A 87 -31.60 76.82 4.10
CA VAL A 87 -31.53 75.37 3.92
C VAL A 87 -31.76 75.00 2.45
N ALA A 88 -32.72 75.61 1.77
CA ALA A 88 -32.98 75.38 0.35
C ALA A 88 -31.77 75.73 -0.53
N MET A 89 -31.01 76.78 -0.18
CA MET A 89 -29.77 77.15 -0.89
C MET A 89 -28.61 76.18 -0.65
N ARG A 90 -28.55 75.48 0.49
CA ARG A 90 -27.54 74.44 0.79
C ARG A 90 -27.94 73.04 0.34
N ALA A 91 -29.21 72.82 0.00
CA ALA A 91 -29.73 71.54 -0.42
C ALA A 91 -28.98 70.95 -1.64
N PRO A 92 -28.62 71.72 -2.69
CA PRO A 92 -27.90 71.19 -3.85
C PRO A 92 -26.53 70.59 -3.49
N GLU A 93 -25.72 71.29 -2.69
CA GLU A 93 -24.39 70.80 -2.27
C GLU A 93 -24.48 69.51 -1.44
N LEU A 94 -25.51 69.40 -0.60
CA LEU A 94 -25.75 68.19 0.19
C LEU A 94 -26.17 67.03 -0.71
N VAL A 95 -27.03 67.30 -1.71
CA VAL A 95 -27.46 66.31 -2.71
C VAL A 95 -26.28 65.81 -3.54
N GLU A 96 -25.44 66.71 -4.07
CA GLU A 96 -24.23 66.32 -4.83
C GLU A 96 -23.28 65.44 -4.00
N ARG A 97 -23.11 65.76 -2.71
CA ARG A 97 -22.28 64.94 -1.82
C ARG A 97 -22.90 63.56 -1.60
N PHE A 98 -24.22 63.48 -1.43
CA PHE A 98 -24.92 62.21 -1.31
C PHE A 98 -24.82 61.38 -2.59
N GLU A 99 -24.95 62.00 -3.76
CA GLU A 99 -24.77 61.34 -5.05
C GLU A 99 -23.37 60.75 -5.21
N TRP A 100 -22.32 61.50 -4.82
CA TRP A 100 -20.94 60.99 -4.80
C TRP A 100 -20.79 59.78 -3.86
N TYR A 101 -21.33 59.85 -2.63
CA TYR A 101 -21.29 58.71 -1.70
C TYR A 101 -22.05 57.49 -2.22
N VAL A 102 -23.18 57.69 -2.90
CA VAL A 102 -23.94 56.60 -3.53
C VAL A 102 -23.13 55.96 -4.67
N ALA A 103 -22.46 56.77 -5.50
CA ALA A 103 -21.58 56.27 -6.56
C ALA A 103 -20.37 55.50 -5.99
N GLU A 104 -19.73 56.01 -4.94
CA GLU A 104 -18.59 55.35 -4.30
C GLU A 104 -19.00 54.05 -3.60
N LYS A 105 -20.20 54.02 -2.98
CA LYS A 105 -20.80 52.80 -2.43
C LYS A 105 -21.09 51.77 -3.51
N ALA A 106 -21.64 52.18 -4.65
CA ALA A 106 -21.91 51.29 -5.78
C ALA A 106 -20.61 50.67 -6.33
N LYS A 107 -19.54 51.47 -6.45
CA LYS A 107 -18.21 50.99 -6.82
C LYS A 107 -17.64 50.00 -5.80
N GLY A 108 -17.81 50.27 -4.51
CA GLY A 108 -17.42 49.34 -3.45
C GLY A 108 -18.18 48.01 -3.48
N GLU A 109 -19.48 48.04 -3.81
CA GLU A 109 -20.30 46.84 -3.97
C GLU A 109 -19.89 46.02 -5.21
N GLU A 110 -19.53 46.68 -6.31
CA GLU A 110 -19.01 46.01 -7.50
C GLU A 110 -17.67 45.33 -7.23
N GLU A 111 -16.73 46.01 -6.56
CA GLU A 111 -15.45 45.42 -6.16
C GLU A 111 -15.65 44.27 -5.16
N LEU A 112 -16.59 44.39 -4.21
CA LEU A 112 -16.94 43.30 -3.31
C LEU A 112 -17.44 42.07 -4.09
N ARG A 113 -18.32 42.28 -5.08
CA ARG A 113 -18.82 41.20 -5.94
C ARG A 113 -17.68 40.56 -6.73
N ARG A 114 -16.77 41.36 -7.29
CA ARG A 114 -15.59 40.89 -8.01
C ARG A 114 -14.67 40.05 -7.11
N VAL A 115 -14.40 40.51 -5.89
CA VAL A 115 -13.61 39.78 -4.91
C VAL A 115 -14.31 38.47 -4.53
N GLN A 116 -15.63 38.50 -4.31
CA GLN A 116 -16.40 37.30 -3.99
C GLN A 116 -16.35 36.25 -5.11
N GLU A 117 -16.44 36.67 -6.38
CA GLU A 117 -16.26 35.79 -7.54
C GLU A 117 -14.85 35.19 -7.59
N HIS A 118 -13.81 36.00 -7.34
CA HIS A 118 -12.44 35.51 -7.25
C HIS A 118 -12.25 34.50 -6.12
N VAL A 119 -12.83 34.75 -4.94
CA VAL A 119 -12.79 33.82 -3.80
C VAL A 119 -13.49 32.51 -4.15
N ALA A 120 -14.71 32.56 -4.70
CA ALA A 120 -15.41 31.35 -5.15
C ALA A 120 -14.62 30.58 -6.21
N GLY A 121 -13.95 31.28 -7.12
CA GLY A 121 -13.06 30.68 -8.11
C GLY A 121 -11.83 30.01 -7.50
N LEU A 122 -11.24 30.59 -6.45
CA LEU A 122 -10.12 30.00 -5.72
C LEU A 122 -10.55 28.82 -4.85
N GLU A 123 -11.68 28.91 -4.17
CA GLU A 123 -12.26 27.80 -3.40
C GLU A 123 -12.58 26.61 -4.30
N GLY A 124 -13.15 26.86 -5.49
CA GLY A 124 -13.38 25.82 -6.49
C GLY A 124 -12.09 25.16 -6.97
N LYS A 125 -11.02 25.93 -7.18
CA LYS A 125 -9.70 25.41 -7.55
C LYS A 125 -9.08 24.58 -6.44
N LEU A 126 -9.11 25.07 -5.20
CA LEU A 126 -8.60 24.34 -4.04
C LEU A 126 -9.34 23.02 -3.85
N ALA A 127 -10.67 23.03 -3.94
CA ALA A 127 -11.47 21.82 -3.85
C ALA A 127 -11.22 20.85 -5.03
N ALA A 128 -10.87 21.33 -6.22
CA ALA A 128 -10.48 20.48 -7.33
C ALA A 128 -9.10 19.83 -7.08
N GLU A 129 -8.14 20.61 -6.59
CA GLU A 129 -6.80 20.14 -6.25
C GLU A 129 -6.83 19.10 -5.12
N GLU A 130 -7.62 19.33 -4.07
CA GLU A 130 -7.82 18.37 -2.98
C GLU A 130 -8.40 17.04 -3.49
N ARG A 131 -9.34 17.09 -4.44
CA ARG A 131 -9.88 15.87 -5.07
C ARG A 131 -8.84 15.13 -5.90
N VAL A 132 -7.98 15.85 -6.62
CA VAL A 132 -6.86 15.25 -7.37
C VAL A 132 -5.90 14.55 -6.41
N TRP A 133 -5.51 15.23 -5.33
CA TRP A 133 -4.65 14.65 -4.31
C TRP A 133 -5.27 13.41 -3.66
N ALA A 134 -6.55 13.48 -3.26
CA ALA A 134 -7.26 12.33 -2.69
C ALA A 134 -7.36 11.16 -3.68
N ALA A 135 -7.59 11.43 -4.96
CA ALA A 135 -7.61 10.41 -6.01
C ALA A 135 -6.23 9.79 -6.22
N GLU A 136 -5.16 10.56 -6.14
CA GLU A 136 -3.77 10.06 -6.23
C GLU A 136 -3.43 9.16 -5.04
N GLN A 137 -3.82 9.54 -3.82
CA GLN A 137 -3.65 8.70 -2.64
C GLN A 137 -4.44 7.39 -2.75
N ALA A 138 -5.69 7.44 -3.21
CA ALA A 138 -6.50 6.25 -3.44
C ALA A 138 -5.90 5.34 -4.51
N ARG A 139 -5.33 5.92 -5.57
CA ARG A 139 -4.62 5.17 -6.61
C ARG A 139 -3.35 4.51 -6.07
N ALA A 140 -2.55 5.22 -5.27
CA ALA A 140 -1.34 4.67 -4.67
C ALA A 140 -1.66 3.51 -3.72
N ALA A 141 -2.71 3.64 -2.90
CA ALA A 141 -3.18 2.56 -2.03
C ALA A 141 -3.69 1.35 -2.82
N ALA A 142 -4.44 1.57 -3.90
CA ALA A 142 -4.90 0.48 -4.77
C ALA A 142 -3.73 -0.23 -5.47
N GLU A 143 -2.70 0.50 -5.88
CA GLU A 143 -1.51 -0.08 -6.51
C GLU A 143 -0.66 -0.88 -5.52
N GLU A 144 -0.53 -0.42 -4.27
CA GLU A 144 0.12 -1.18 -3.21
C GLU A 144 -0.61 -2.50 -2.96
N GLU A 145 -1.94 -2.46 -2.83
CA GLU A 145 -2.75 -3.67 -2.64
C GLU A 145 -2.63 -4.63 -3.83
N ALA A 146 -2.60 -4.10 -5.06
CA ALA A 146 -2.35 -4.91 -6.24
C ALA A 146 -0.97 -5.60 -6.18
N ARG A 147 0.09 -4.89 -5.79
CA ARG A 147 1.43 -5.49 -5.61
C ARG A 147 1.45 -6.54 -4.50
N ARG A 148 0.69 -6.33 -3.41
CA ARG A 148 0.57 -7.30 -2.32
C ARG A 148 -0.13 -8.58 -2.79
N LEU A 149 -1.26 -8.43 -3.47
CA LEU A 149 -2.02 -9.56 -4.01
C LEU A 149 -1.24 -10.33 -5.07
N ASP A 150 -0.44 -9.63 -5.89
CA ASP A 150 0.45 -10.27 -6.87
C ASP A 150 1.51 -11.14 -6.17
N GLY A 151 2.19 -10.61 -5.15
CA GLY A 151 3.13 -11.39 -4.34
C GLY A 151 2.47 -12.57 -3.60
N GLU A 152 1.26 -12.37 -3.06
CA GLU A 152 0.48 -13.46 -2.44
C GLU A 152 0.11 -14.55 -3.46
N ALA A 153 -0.27 -14.16 -4.68
CA ALA A 153 -0.59 -15.10 -5.75
C ALA A 153 0.64 -15.93 -6.15
N GLU A 154 1.83 -15.31 -6.28
CA GLU A 154 3.07 -16.04 -6.54
C GLU A 154 3.36 -17.07 -5.44
N HIS A 155 3.24 -16.69 -4.17
CA HIS A 155 3.42 -17.61 -3.05
C HIS A 155 2.41 -18.76 -3.05
N VAL A 156 1.14 -18.49 -3.38
CA VAL A 156 0.11 -19.54 -3.48
C VAL A 156 0.42 -20.49 -4.64
N ILE A 157 0.88 -19.98 -5.78
CA ILE A 157 1.28 -20.81 -6.92
C ILE A 157 2.49 -21.68 -6.55
N GLU A 158 3.50 -21.12 -5.91
CA GLU A 158 4.68 -21.87 -5.47
C GLU A 158 4.31 -22.94 -4.43
N ALA A 159 3.46 -22.61 -3.45
CA ALA A 159 2.95 -23.56 -2.47
C ALA A 159 2.13 -24.68 -3.13
N PHE A 160 1.33 -24.35 -4.16
CA PHE A 160 0.58 -25.35 -4.92
C PHE A 160 1.52 -26.25 -5.73
N GLN A 161 2.51 -25.70 -6.42
CA GLN A 161 3.48 -26.47 -7.22
C GLN A 161 4.36 -27.38 -6.36
N THR A 162 4.66 -26.97 -5.14
CA THR A 162 5.42 -27.78 -4.15
C THR A 162 4.52 -28.68 -3.31
N SER A 163 3.21 -28.65 -3.53
CA SER A 163 2.27 -29.52 -2.84
C SER A 163 2.49 -30.98 -3.22
N PRO A 164 2.51 -31.90 -2.25
CA PRO A 164 2.62 -33.33 -2.51
C PRO A 164 1.53 -33.84 -3.46
N ALA A 165 0.31 -33.32 -3.34
CA ALA A 165 -0.81 -33.72 -4.19
C ALA A 165 -0.58 -33.34 -5.66
N PHE A 166 0.03 -32.18 -5.92
CA PHE A 166 0.40 -31.78 -7.29
C PHE A 166 1.55 -32.62 -7.81
N GLU A 167 2.59 -32.86 -7.01
CA GLU A 167 3.73 -33.70 -7.39
C GLU A 167 3.26 -35.12 -7.76
N GLU A 168 2.44 -35.75 -6.91
CA GLU A 168 1.88 -37.08 -7.16
C GLU A 168 1.03 -37.12 -8.44
N ALA A 169 0.16 -36.14 -8.64
CA ALA A 169 -0.66 -36.04 -9.84
C ALA A 169 0.20 -35.83 -11.11
N ALA A 170 1.23 -34.99 -11.05
CA ALA A 170 2.13 -34.72 -12.15
C ALA A 170 2.96 -35.96 -12.51
N LEU A 171 3.51 -36.66 -11.50
CA LEU A 171 4.24 -37.91 -11.69
C LEU A 171 3.35 -39.01 -12.26
N SER A 172 2.12 -39.16 -11.75
CA SER A 172 1.14 -40.11 -12.27
C SER A 172 0.83 -39.83 -13.74
N ARG A 173 0.59 -38.56 -14.11
CA ARG A 173 0.32 -38.19 -15.50
C ARG A 173 1.51 -38.44 -16.42
N MET A 174 2.72 -38.17 -15.94
CA MET A 174 3.94 -38.44 -16.69
C MET A 174 4.12 -39.94 -16.93
N ASP A 175 3.84 -40.79 -15.94
CA ASP A 175 3.89 -42.25 -16.08
C ASP A 175 2.89 -42.76 -17.12
N ASP A 176 1.66 -42.25 -17.12
CA ASP A 176 0.66 -42.59 -18.13
C ASP A 176 1.12 -42.19 -19.55
N LEU A 177 1.70 -40.99 -19.69
CA LEU A 177 2.25 -40.52 -20.96
C LEU A 177 3.42 -41.39 -21.43
N LEU A 178 4.30 -41.80 -20.51
CA LEU A 178 5.41 -42.71 -20.82
C LEU A 178 4.92 -44.09 -21.24
N LYS A 179 3.88 -44.63 -20.59
CA LYS A 179 3.24 -45.90 -20.98
C LYS A 179 2.66 -45.83 -22.39
N ILE A 180 1.99 -44.73 -22.74
CA ILE A 180 1.43 -44.52 -24.08
C ILE A 180 2.58 -44.37 -25.09
N TRP A 181 3.59 -43.56 -24.78
CA TRP A 181 4.74 -43.34 -25.64
C TRP A 181 5.54 -44.62 -25.90
N ALA A 182 5.72 -45.46 -24.87
CA ALA A 182 6.43 -46.74 -24.97
C ALA A 182 5.76 -47.72 -25.95
N GLN A 183 4.46 -47.58 -26.21
CA GLN A 183 3.74 -48.38 -27.19
C GLN A 183 3.96 -47.90 -28.63
N THR A 184 4.49 -46.69 -28.83
CA THR A 184 4.78 -46.18 -30.17
C THR A 184 6.00 -46.88 -30.78
N PRO A 185 6.08 -47.02 -32.12
CA PRO A 185 7.25 -47.63 -32.77
C PRO A 185 8.57 -46.92 -32.45
N ALA A 186 8.53 -45.60 -32.24
CA ALA A 186 9.72 -44.85 -31.82
C ALA A 186 10.13 -45.19 -30.39
N GLY A 187 9.18 -45.22 -29.46
CA GLY A 187 9.40 -45.61 -28.08
C GLY A 187 9.93 -47.04 -27.95
N GLN A 188 9.30 -48.01 -28.62
CA GLN A 188 9.74 -49.40 -28.63
C GLN A 188 11.18 -49.57 -29.15
N ARG A 189 11.52 -48.89 -30.26
CA ARG A 189 12.90 -48.94 -30.79
C ARG A 189 13.91 -48.37 -29.82
N LEU A 190 13.57 -47.28 -29.11
CA LEU A 190 14.47 -46.70 -28.12
C LEU A 190 14.62 -47.63 -26.92
N LEU A 191 13.53 -48.13 -26.36
CA LEU A 191 13.54 -49.08 -25.24
C LEU A 191 14.33 -50.35 -25.58
N PHE A 192 14.21 -50.88 -26.80
CA PHE A 192 14.99 -52.04 -27.23
C PHE A 192 16.49 -51.74 -27.31
N LYS A 193 16.88 -50.62 -27.93
CA LYS A 193 18.29 -50.22 -28.04
C LYS A 193 18.92 -49.95 -26.68
N GLU A 194 18.20 -49.21 -25.84
CA GLU A 194 18.64 -48.88 -24.49
C GLU A 194 18.70 -50.14 -23.61
N GLY A 195 17.70 -51.02 -23.71
CA GLY A 195 17.72 -52.32 -23.05
C GLY A 195 18.89 -53.21 -23.48
N GLN A 196 19.19 -53.25 -24.77
CA GLN A 196 20.34 -53.99 -25.30
C GLN A 196 21.69 -53.42 -24.81
N ALA A 197 21.82 -52.09 -24.79
CA ALA A 197 23.00 -51.43 -24.27
C ALA A 197 23.19 -51.71 -22.78
N ASN A 198 22.13 -51.57 -21.98
CA ASN A 198 22.17 -51.84 -20.54
C ASN A 198 22.45 -53.31 -20.22
N TYR A 199 21.88 -54.25 -20.99
CA TYR A 199 22.20 -55.67 -20.86
C TYR A 199 23.68 -55.95 -21.15
N SER A 200 24.21 -55.36 -22.23
CA SER A 200 25.61 -55.55 -22.62
C SER A 200 26.57 -54.98 -21.57
N LEU A 201 26.25 -53.78 -21.04
CA LEU A 201 27.02 -53.15 -19.97
C LEU A 201 26.98 -53.98 -18.68
N GLY A 202 25.80 -54.41 -18.25
CA GLY A 202 25.64 -55.24 -17.05
C GLY A 202 26.35 -56.59 -17.20
N LEU A 203 26.29 -57.21 -18.38
CA LEU A 203 27.03 -58.43 -18.68
C LEU A 203 28.54 -58.23 -18.59
N GLN A 204 29.06 -57.13 -19.15
CA GLN A 204 30.48 -56.81 -19.08
C GLN A 204 30.93 -56.57 -17.63
N GLN A 205 30.19 -55.79 -16.85
CA GLN A 205 30.46 -55.59 -15.43
C GLN A 205 30.45 -56.92 -14.66
N ALA A 206 29.48 -57.79 -14.96
CA ALA A 206 29.40 -59.09 -14.32
C ALA A 206 30.61 -59.98 -14.66
N GLN A 207 31.06 -59.98 -15.92
CA GLN A 207 32.24 -60.72 -16.35
C GLN A 207 33.51 -60.21 -15.65
N GLU A 208 33.66 -58.90 -15.50
CA GLU A 208 34.81 -58.28 -14.83
C GLU A 208 34.89 -58.67 -13.35
N VAL A 209 33.78 -58.56 -12.62
CA VAL A 209 33.69 -58.96 -11.21
C VAL A 209 34.01 -60.45 -11.02
N LEU A 210 33.49 -61.32 -11.90
CA LEU A 210 33.79 -62.75 -11.83
C LEU A 210 35.27 -63.05 -12.11
N LEU A 211 35.87 -62.36 -13.09
CA LEU A 211 37.29 -62.51 -13.41
C LEU A 211 38.19 -62.07 -12.25
N GLU A 212 37.88 -60.92 -11.64
CA GLU A 212 38.58 -60.43 -10.44
C GLU A 212 38.49 -61.44 -9.29
N ARG A 213 37.30 -62.02 -9.09
CA ARG A 213 37.06 -63.01 -8.03
C ARG A 213 37.88 -64.28 -8.24
N ILE A 214 37.99 -64.77 -9.48
CA ILE A 214 38.85 -65.90 -9.87
C ILE A 214 40.33 -65.56 -9.60
N GLN A 215 40.79 -64.37 -9.99
CA GLN A 215 42.18 -63.94 -9.76
C GLN A 215 42.52 -63.87 -8.26
N LYS A 216 41.56 -63.45 -7.43
CA LYS A 216 41.69 -63.40 -5.97
C LYS A 216 41.45 -64.75 -5.29
N GLY A 217 41.15 -65.82 -6.02
CA GLY A 217 40.87 -67.15 -5.47
C GLY A 217 39.58 -67.24 -4.64
N LYS A 218 38.66 -66.28 -4.79
CA LYS A 218 37.38 -66.24 -4.08
C LYS A 218 36.36 -67.16 -4.78
N GLU A 219 35.49 -67.81 -4.02
CA GLU A 219 34.47 -68.74 -4.55
C GLU A 219 33.49 -68.03 -5.50
N LEU A 220 33.14 -68.66 -6.62
CA LEU A 220 32.21 -68.11 -7.60
C LEU A 220 30.77 -68.05 -7.07
N PRO A 221 29.96 -67.05 -7.47
CA PRO A 221 28.54 -67.02 -7.17
C PRO A 221 27.85 -68.28 -7.68
N LYS A 222 26.93 -68.84 -6.89
CA LYS A 222 26.14 -69.99 -7.32
C LYS A 222 25.24 -69.59 -8.49
N PRO A 223 25.03 -70.47 -9.48
CA PRO A 223 24.01 -70.25 -10.49
C PRO A 223 22.66 -70.02 -9.82
N CYS A 224 21.99 -68.93 -10.22
CA CYS A 224 20.72 -68.51 -9.66
C CYS A 224 19.67 -68.63 -10.77
N GLU A 225 18.69 -69.52 -10.58
CA GLU A 225 17.57 -69.70 -11.52
C GLU A 225 16.37 -68.79 -11.18
N ASN A 226 16.25 -68.36 -9.93
CA ASN A 226 15.21 -67.45 -9.47
C ASN A 226 15.73 -66.01 -9.42
N PRO A 227 15.26 -65.09 -10.29
CA PRO A 227 15.73 -63.71 -10.30
C PRO A 227 15.43 -62.94 -9.00
N GLU A 228 14.47 -63.38 -8.18
CA GLU A 228 14.15 -62.77 -6.89
C GLU A 228 15.18 -63.12 -5.79
N GLU A 229 15.88 -64.24 -5.94
CA GLU A 229 16.94 -64.70 -5.03
C GLU A 229 18.34 -64.24 -5.48
N PHE A 230 18.41 -63.51 -6.58
CA PHE A 230 19.67 -63.02 -7.14
C PHE A 230 20.25 -61.91 -6.27
N ASP A 231 21.37 -62.20 -5.60
CA ASP A 231 22.10 -61.20 -4.83
C ASP A 231 22.94 -60.31 -5.75
N SER A 232 22.39 -59.13 -6.08
CA SER A 232 23.09 -58.14 -6.90
C SER A 232 24.21 -57.42 -6.16
N SER A 233 24.32 -57.53 -4.82
CA SER A 233 25.35 -56.82 -4.05
C SER A 233 26.77 -57.21 -4.45
N ILE A 234 26.93 -58.43 -4.95
CA ILE A 234 28.19 -58.99 -5.47
C ILE A 234 28.79 -58.13 -6.59
N TYR A 235 27.95 -57.40 -7.33
CA TYR A 235 28.37 -56.57 -8.46
C TYR A 235 28.53 -55.08 -8.10
N TYR A 236 28.14 -54.68 -6.88
CA TYR A 236 28.32 -53.33 -6.36
C TYR A 236 29.29 -53.38 -5.18
N TYR A 237 30.60 -53.31 -5.49
CA TYR A 237 31.64 -53.26 -4.47
C TYR A 237 31.43 -52.08 -3.52
N SER A 238 31.12 -52.39 -2.26
CA SER A 238 31.41 -51.51 -1.14
C SER A 238 32.82 -51.86 -0.68
N GLU A 239 33.77 -50.93 -0.82
CA GLU A 239 35.05 -50.99 -0.12
C GLU A 239 34.71 -51.10 1.38
N ASP A 240 35.06 -52.19 2.07
CA ASP A 240 35.22 -52.30 3.55
C ASP A 240 35.12 -53.74 4.14
N GLU A 241 35.37 -54.82 3.38
CA GLU A 241 35.38 -56.19 3.93
C GLU A 241 36.72 -56.89 3.70
N ASP A 242 37.82 -56.23 4.08
CA ASP A 242 39.14 -56.86 4.22
C ASP A 242 39.85 -56.29 5.47
N ALA A 243 39.21 -56.38 6.64
CA ALA A 243 39.88 -56.23 7.94
C ALA A 243 39.12 -56.98 9.03
N ASN A 244 39.46 -58.26 9.25
CA ASN A 244 39.87 -58.80 10.55
C ASN A 244 39.85 -60.33 10.52
N GLY A 245 40.96 -60.92 10.08
CA GLY A 245 41.26 -62.31 10.36
C GLY A 245 41.89 -62.42 11.77
N GLY A 246 41.30 -63.28 12.60
CA GLY A 246 42.01 -64.23 13.45
C GLY A 246 42.72 -63.71 14.70
N GLY A 247 42.24 -64.16 15.86
CA GLY A 247 42.98 -64.10 17.13
C GLY A 247 42.14 -64.52 18.33
N GLU A 248 41.64 -65.75 18.33
CA GLU A 248 41.01 -66.36 19.51
C GLU A 248 42.05 -67.30 20.17
N ASP A 249 42.85 -66.74 21.08
CA ASP A 249 43.78 -67.52 21.90
C ASP A 249 43.03 -68.15 23.08
N THR A 250 42.79 -69.45 22.97
CA THR A 250 42.51 -70.32 24.10
C THR A 250 43.78 -70.52 24.92
N ALA A 251 43.77 -70.10 26.19
CA ALA A 251 44.68 -70.61 27.21
C ALA A 251 43.93 -70.81 28.52
N GLY A 252 43.60 -72.06 28.82
CA GLY A 252 43.28 -72.49 30.18
C GLY A 252 44.53 -73.04 30.85
N ASN A 253 44.89 -72.48 32.02
CA ASN A 253 45.07 -73.20 33.28
C ASN A 253 45.22 -72.20 34.42
#